data_AF-A0A9E5N123-F1
#
_entry.id   AF-A0A9E5N123-F1
#
_cell.length_a   1.000
_cell.length_b   1.000
_cell.length_c   1.000
_cell.angle_alpha   90.00
_cell.angle_beta   90.00
_cell.angle_gamma   90.00
#
_symmetry.space_group_name_H-M   'P 1'
#
loop_
_entity.id
_entity.type
_entity.pdbx_description
1 polymer ?
#
loop_
_entity_poly.entity_id
_entity_poly.type
_entity_poly.pdbx_seq_one_letter_code
_entity_poly.pdbx_strand_id
1 'polypeptide(L)'
;MTLQAGPVLLDLAQVLPPGKFKIRALRGYIRLARQFHMPEAQRVAMCLEALEATERKEEQKLVLEVATRYPSLAMLKVVAQAAQQPALKADATQAAGTIASQLSGDLAEARTVLEEIGITPRTIEIVKATYGSNGKWKDVTNLLKDRTGVLPVIALSSKNYNEAFGGDPAPGIPKVLKIEYRIGGKAGQASFAENAAIVLPEPN
;
A
#
# COMPACT_ATOMS: atom_id res chain seq x y z
N MET A 1 16.96 12.93 16.65
CA MET A 1 15.67 12.42 17.15
C MET A 1 15.92 11.02 17.68
N THR A 2 15.43 10.67 18.87
CA THR A 2 15.66 9.35 19.49
C THR A 2 14.33 8.64 19.72
N LEU A 3 14.34 7.32 19.94
CA LEU A 3 13.12 6.55 20.22
C LEU A 3 12.34 7.03 21.45
N GLN A 4 13.05 7.59 22.44
CA GLN A 4 12.45 8.14 23.66
C GLN A 4 11.51 9.33 23.39
N ALA A 5 11.61 9.96 22.21
CA ALA A 5 10.67 11.00 21.81
C ALA A 5 9.29 10.45 21.41
N GLY A 6 9.14 9.14 21.21
CA GLY A 6 7.91 8.50 20.76
C GLY A 6 6.67 8.89 21.57
N PRO A 7 6.63 8.58 22.87
CA PRO A 7 5.48 8.91 23.73
C PRO A 7 5.13 10.40 23.71
N VAL A 8 6.15 11.28 23.75
CA VAL A 8 5.96 12.74 23.75
C VAL A 8 5.34 13.23 22.44
N LEU A 9 5.71 12.63 21.30
CA LEU A 9 5.15 13.02 19.99
C LEU A 9 3.72 12.53 19.82
N LEU A 10 3.41 11.34 20.33
CA LEU A 10 2.05 10.81 20.30
C LEU A 10 1.13 11.64 21.19
N ASP A 11 1.53 11.92 22.42
CA ASP A 11 0.81 12.81 23.35
C ASP A 11 0.56 14.18 22.72
N LEU A 12 1.62 14.80 22.17
CA LEU A 12 1.50 16.07 21.48
C LEU A 12 0.52 16.00 20.29
N ALA A 13 0.52 14.90 19.52
CA ALA A 13 -0.41 14.72 18.42
C ALA A 13 -1.87 14.57 18.87
N GLN A 14 -2.11 14.01 20.06
CA GLN A 14 -3.45 13.82 20.61
C GLN A 14 -4.03 15.14 21.17
N VAL A 15 -3.19 15.97 21.79
CA VAL A 15 -3.64 17.22 22.45
C VAL A 15 -3.70 18.40 21.48
N LEU A 16 -2.84 18.45 20.47
CA LEU A 16 -2.80 19.58 19.54
C LEU A 16 -4.07 19.69 18.68
N PRO A 17 -4.54 20.91 18.38
CA PRO A 17 -5.64 21.11 17.44
C PRO A 17 -5.22 20.67 16.02
N PRO A 18 -6.20 20.35 15.15
CA PRO A 18 -5.94 20.03 13.75
C PRO A 18 -5.08 21.10 13.08
N GLY A 19 -3.98 20.68 12.45
CA GLY A 19 -3.10 21.61 11.75
C GLY A 19 -1.65 21.14 11.63
N LYS A 20 -0.81 22.06 11.16
CA LYS A 20 0.58 21.78 10.75
C LYS A 20 1.48 21.23 11.86
N PHE A 21 1.16 21.47 13.13
CA PHE A 21 1.95 20.97 14.26
C PHE A 21 1.53 19.55 14.66
N LYS A 22 0.22 19.26 14.74
CA LYS A 22 -0.31 17.88 14.90
C LYS A 22 0.23 16.96 13.81
N ILE A 23 0.17 17.39 12.55
CA ILE A 23 0.70 16.63 11.41
C ILE A 23 2.22 16.37 11.55
N ARG A 24 3.00 17.36 11.99
CA ARG A 24 4.45 17.20 12.19
C ARG A 24 4.77 16.24 13.34
N ALA A 25 4.00 16.30 14.43
CA ALA A 25 4.15 15.39 15.56
C ALA A 25 3.88 13.94 15.11
N LEU A 26 2.75 13.69 14.44
CA LEU A 26 2.39 12.37 13.89
C LEU A 26 3.42 11.84 12.89
N ARG A 27 3.84 12.66 11.91
CA ARG A 27 4.87 12.24 10.95
C ARG A 27 6.23 11.97 11.63
N GLY A 28 6.53 12.72 12.70
CA GLY A 28 7.69 12.46 13.54
C GLY A 28 7.60 11.09 14.22
N TYR A 29 6.45 10.79 14.81
CA TYR A 29 6.14 9.50 15.45
C TYR A 29 6.28 8.33 14.47
N ILE A 30 5.61 8.41 13.32
CA ILE A 30 5.67 7.37 12.27
C ILE A 30 7.11 7.20 11.75
N ARG A 31 7.88 8.29 11.62
CA ARG A 31 9.29 8.22 11.20
C ARG A 31 10.16 7.45 12.20
N LEU A 32 9.87 7.52 13.50
CA LEU A 32 10.57 6.70 14.50
C LEU A 32 10.36 5.21 14.20
N ALA A 33 9.10 4.80 14.03
CA ALA A 33 8.71 3.44 13.64
C ALA A 33 9.25 3.03 12.26
N ARG A 34 9.62 3.99 11.39
CA ARG A 34 10.21 3.70 10.08
C ARG A 34 11.73 3.52 10.08
N GLN A 35 12.45 4.25 10.92
CA GLN A 35 13.91 4.44 10.76
C GLN A 35 14.75 3.78 11.85
N PHE A 36 14.19 3.60 13.04
CA PHE A 36 14.97 3.14 14.19
C PHE A 36 14.85 1.63 14.39
N HIS A 37 15.90 1.04 14.94
CA HIS A 37 15.91 -0.34 15.39
C HIS A 37 15.12 -0.45 16.70
N MET A 38 14.15 -1.36 16.73
CA MET A 38 13.29 -1.64 17.89
C MET A 38 12.72 -3.06 17.74
N PRO A 39 12.30 -3.71 18.83
CA PRO A 39 11.57 -4.97 18.79
C PRO A 39 10.31 -4.87 17.92
N GLU A 40 9.93 -5.97 17.29
CA GLU A 40 8.74 -6.03 16.42
C GLU A 40 7.47 -5.59 17.16
N ALA A 41 7.23 -6.14 18.35
CA ALA A 41 6.04 -5.84 19.15
C ALA A 41 5.90 -4.34 19.42
N GLN A 42 7.01 -3.65 19.69
CA GLN A 42 7.03 -2.20 19.86
C GLN A 42 6.66 -1.49 18.55
N ARG A 43 7.23 -1.91 17.42
CA ARG A 43 6.93 -1.30 16.11
C ARG A 43 5.45 -1.47 15.73
N VAL A 44 4.89 -2.65 15.98
CA VAL A 44 3.47 -2.95 15.74
C VAL A 44 2.58 -2.03 16.59
N ALA A 45 2.87 -1.90 17.88
CA ALA A 45 2.15 -0.99 18.76
C ALA A 45 2.19 0.46 18.25
N MET A 46 3.37 0.94 17.84
CA MET A 46 3.50 2.29 17.27
C MET A 46 2.68 2.46 15.98
N CYS A 47 2.59 1.45 15.12
CA CYS A 47 1.76 1.51 13.92
C CYS A 47 0.26 1.55 14.25
N LEU A 48 -0.20 0.76 15.23
CA LEU A 48 -1.60 0.77 15.69
C LEU A 48 -1.99 2.14 16.26
N GLU A 49 -1.18 2.66 17.19
CA GLU A 49 -1.38 3.98 17.80
C GLU A 49 -1.35 5.10 16.75
N ALA A 50 -0.46 5.00 15.75
CA ALA A 50 -0.41 5.96 14.66
C ALA A 50 -1.66 5.89 13.77
N LEU A 51 -2.18 4.70 13.45
CA LEU A 51 -3.42 4.57 12.68
C LEU A 51 -4.62 5.14 13.43
N GLU A 52 -4.68 4.94 14.74
CA GLU A 52 -5.74 5.50 15.59
C GLU A 52 -5.65 7.04 15.68
N ALA A 53 -4.44 7.58 15.82
CA ALA A 53 -4.21 9.02 15.97
C ALA A 53 -4.25 9.81 14.64
N THR A 54 -4.26 9.13 13.48
CA THR A 54 -4.23 9.77 12.15
C THR A 54 -5.61 9.80 11.51
N GLU A 55 -6.05 11.01 11.16
CA GLU A 55 -7.33 11.24 10.47
C GLU A 55 -7.16 11.31 8.94
N ARG A 56 -5.96 11.66 8.50
CA ARG A 56 -5.66 11.96 7.10
C ARG A 56 -5.06 10.76 6.39
N LYS A 57 -5.57 10.51 5.18
CA LYS A 57 -5.09 9.45 4.30
C LYS A 57 -3.58 9.52 4.03
N GLU A 58 -2.98 10.71 3.95
CA GLU A 58 -1.53 10.83 3.70
C GLU A 58 -0.69 10.27 4.84
N GLU A 59 -1.06 10.51 6.09
CA GLU A 59 -0.32 9.98 7.24
C GLU A 59 -0.60 8.49 7.44
N GLN A 60 -1.84 8.04 7.23
CA GLN A 60 -2.21 6.63 7.27
C GLN A 60 -1.40 5.81 6.24
N LYS A 61 -1.20 6.35 5.03
CA LYS A 61 -0.31 5.74 4.02
C LYS A 61 1.13 5.59 4.48
N LEU A 62 1.65 6.52 5.29
CA LEU A 62 2.99 6.38 5.85
C LEU A 62 3.07 5.22 6.84
N VAL A 63 1.99 4.93 7.58
CA VAL A 63 1.94 3.75 8.45
C VAL A 63 1.95 2.45 7.63
N LEU A 64 1.19 2.40 6.53
CA LEU A 64 1.22 1.26 5.61
C LEU A 64 2.63 1.05 5.01
N GLU A 65 3.36 2.12 4.70
CA GLU A 65 4.77 2.05 4.26
C GLU A 65 5.69 1.47 5.34
N VAL A 66 5.44 1.76 6.62
CA VAL A 66 6.20 1.13 7.72
C VAL A 66 5.90 -0.37 7.78
N ALA A 67 4.63 -0.76 7.66
CA ALA A 67 4.23 -2.17 7.70
C ALA A 67 4.84 -2.99 6.55
N THR A 68 4.88 -2.45 5.33
CA THR A 68 5.52 -3.14 4.18
C THR A 68 7.03 -3.20 4.28
N ARG A 69 7.67 -2.28 5.02
CA ARG A 69 9.13 -2.29 5.25
C ARG A 69 9.56 -3.36 6.25
N TYR A 70 8.70 -3.70 7.20
CA TYR A 70 8.97 -4.67 8.26
C TYR A 70 7.89 -5.76 8.23
N PRO A 71 7.87 -6.61 7.18
CA PRO A 71 6.81 -7.58 6.99
C PRO A 71 6.79 -8.62 8.12
N SER A 72 5.62 -8.77 8.74
CA SER A 72 5.34 -9.82 9.71
C SER A 72 3.85 -10.11 9.73
N LEU A 73 3.44 -11.23 10.33
CA LEU A 73 2.03 -11.56 10.49
C LEU A 73 1.29 -10.50 11.33
N ALA A 74 1.95 -9.93 12.33
CA ALA A 74 1.37 -8.85 13.13
C ALA A 74 1.17 -7.58 12.28
N MET A 75 2.14 -7.19 11.45
CA MET A 75 1.98 -6.07 10.51
C MET A 75 0.91 -6.34 9.46
N LEU A 76 0.74 -7.59 9.02
CA LEU A 76 -0.36 -7.97 8.13
C LEU A 76 -1.73 -7.73 8.79
N LYS A 77 -1.89 -8.07 10.08
CA LYS A 77 -3.11 -7.79 10.85
C LYS A 77 -3.37 -6.29 10.99
N VAL A 78 -2.32 -5.48 11.20
CA VAL A 78 -2.41 -4.00 11.23
C VAL A 78 -2.96 -3.45 9.91
N VAL A 79 -2.41 -3.87 8.76
CA VAL A 79 -2.90 -3.37 7.47
C VAL A 79 -4.29 -3.91 7.14
N ALA A 80 -4.63 -5.12 7.57
CA ALA A 80 -5.97 -5.67 7.39
C ALA A 80 -7.03 -4.86 8.15
N GLN A 81 -6.72 -4.42 9.38
CA GLN A 81 -7.57 -3.49 10.12
C GLN A 81 -7.75 -2.17 9.35
N ALA A 82 -6.66 -1.61 8.80
CA ALA A 82 -6.74 -0.38 8.00
C ALA A 82 -7.60 -0.56 6.73
N ALA A 83 -7.63 -1.75 6.14
CA ALA A 83 -8.42 -2.04 4.95
C ALA A 83 -9.94 -1.99 5.18
N GLN A 84 -10.39 -2.08 6.44
CA GLN A 84 -11.80 -1.89 6.81
C GLN A 84 -12.28 -0.46 6.57
N GLN A 85 -11.35 0.52 6.54
CA GLN A 85 -11.69 1.90 6.20
C GLN A 85 -11.82 2.05 4.67
N PRO A 86 -12.99 2.47 4.14
CA PRO A 86 -13.19 2.56 2.68
C PRO A 86 -12.17 3.44 1.96
N ALA A 87 -11.74 4.52 2.61
CA ALA A 87 -10.75 5.45 2.06
C ALA A 87 -9.35 4.85 1.92
N LEU A 88 -9.00 3.84 2.74
CA LEU A 88 -7.70 3.17 2.74
C LEU A 88 -7.72 1.81 2.06
N LYS A 89 -8.90 1.23 1.85
CA LYS A 89 -9.08 -0.16 1.37
C LYS A 89 -8.06 -0.54 0.28
N ALA A 90 -8.02 0.18 -0.83
CA ALA A 90 -7.10 -0.16 -1.93
C ALA A 90 -5.61 -0.13 -1.53
N ASP A 91 -5.19 0.89 -0.77
CA ASP A 91 -3.79 1.06 -0.35
C ASP A 91 -3.39 0.00 0.69
N ALA A 92 -4.30 -0.31 1.62
CA ALA A 92 -4.11 -1.33 2.65
C ALA A 92 -4.13 -2.75 2.05
N THR A 93 -5.02 -3.03 1.10
CA THR A 93 -5.05 -4.28 0.32
C THR A 93 -3.74 -4.49 -0.44
N GLN A 94 -3.21 -3.44 -1.08
CA GLN A 94 -1.91 -3.54 -1.74
C GLN A 94 -0.77 -3.82 -0.75
N ALA A 95 -0.76 -3.12 0.39
CA ALA A 95 0.22 -3.34 1.45
C ALA A 95 0.14 -4.78 1.99
N ALA A 96 -1.06 -5.30 2.22
CA ALA A 96 -1.30 -6.67 2.68
C ALA A 96 -0.74 -7.71 1.69
N GLY A 97 -1.02 -7.55 0.39
CA GLY A 97 -0.47 -8.44 -0.64
C GLY A 97 1.07 -8.40 -0.70
N THR A 98 1.65 -7.22 -0.54
CA THR A 98 3.11 -7.04 -0.50
C THR A 98 3.72 -7.76 0.71
N ILE A 99 3.16 -7.56 1.90
CA ILE A 99 3.60 -8.23 3.12
C ILE A 99 3.49 -9.74 2.94
N ALA A 100 2.34 -10.24 2.49
CA ALA A 100 2.11 -11.66 2.30
C ALA A 100 3.09 -12.33 1.33
N SER A 101 3.48 -11.65 0.24
CA SER A 101 4.51 -12.18 -0.68
C SER A 101 5.92 -12.29 -0.07
N GLN A 102 6.16 -11.60 1.04
CA GLN A 102 7.46 -11.56 1.74
C GLN A 102 7.49 -12.42 2.99
N LEU A 103 6.33 -12.93 3.45
CA LEU A 103 6.25 -13.81 4.62
C LEU A 103 6.79 -15.20 4.27
N SER A 104 7.67 -15.71 5.12
CA SER A 104 8.26 -17.05 5.01
C SER A 104 7.67 -18.06 6.01
N GLY A 105 6.88 -17.60 7.00
CA GLY A 105 6.24 -18.43 8.03
C GLY A 105 4.74 -18.11 8.17
N ASP A 106 4.00 -18.99 8.84
CA ASP A 106 2.56 -18.87 9.16
C ASP A 106 1.64 -18.50 7.98
N LEU A 107 1.88 -19.14 6.83
CA LEU A 107 1.13 -18.92 5.59
C LEU A 107 -0.38 -19.17 5.73
N ALA A 108 -0.79 -20.04 6.65
CA ALA A 108 -2.21 -20.34 6.90
C ALA A 108 -2.93 -19.18 7.59
N GLU A 109 -2.34 -18.61 8.65
CA GLU A 109 -2.89 -17.41 9.30
C GLU A 109 -2.85 -16.21 8.37
N ALA A 110 -1.74 -16.03 7.65
CA ALA A 110 -1.61 -14.94 6.68
C ALA A 110 -2.70 -15.02 5.61
N ARG A 111 -2.99 -16.22 5.09
CA ARG A 111 -4.08 -16.45 4.13
C ARG A 111 -5.44 -16.10 4.73
N THR A 112 -5.70 -16.48 5.98
CA THR A 112 -6.97 -16.16 6.66
C THR A 112 -7.17 -14.64 6.73
N VAL A 113 -6.14 -13.90 7.13
CA VAL A 113 -6.17 -12.43 7.20
C VAL A 113 -6.37 -11.79 5.82
N LEU A 114 -5.78 -12.35 4.76
CA LEU A 114 -6.00 -11.89 3.39
C LEU A 114 -7.45 -12.11 2.94
N GLU A 115 -8.03 -13.26 3.27
CA GLU A 115 -9.42 -13.61 2.92
C GLU A 115 -10.42 -12.68 3.61
N GLU A 116 -10.18 -12.30 4.87
CA GLU A 116 -11.01 -11.33 5.62
C GLU A 116 -11.13 -9.97 4.93
N ILE A 117 -10.08 -9.53 4.23
CA ILE A 117 -10.06 -8.27 3.48
C ILE A 117 -10.38 -8.45 1.99
N GLY A 118 -10.86 -9.64 1.60
CA GLY A 118 -11.32 -9.95 0.24
C GLY A 118 -10.20 -10.25 -0.76
N ILE A 119 -8.99 -10.60 -0.29
CA ILE A 119 -7.87 -10.99 -1.13
C ILE A 119 -7.82 -12.52 -1.17
N THR A 120 -8.28 -13.10 -2.27
CA THR A 120 -8.16 -14.55 -2.50
C THR A 120 -7.09 -14.86 -3.54
N PRO A 121 -6.20 -15.84 -3.32
CA PRO A 121 -5.26 -16.28 -4.34
C PRO A 121 -5.96 -16.82 -5.58
N ARG A 122 -5.61 -16.30 -6.76
CA ARG A 122 -6.14 -16.68 -8.07
C ARG A 122 -5.09 -16.50 -9.16
N THR A 123 -5.19 -17.27 -10.23
CA THR A 123 -4.36 -17.06 -11.42
C THR A 123 -4.68 -15.71 -12.04
N ILE A 124 -3.66 -14.88 -12.24
CA ILE A 124 -3.78 -13.55 -12.81
C ILE A 124 -2.94 -13.48 -14.06
N GLU A 125 -3.54 -12.99 -15.13
CA GLU A 125 -2.87 -12.78 -16.41
C GLU A 125 -3.08 -11.33 -16.84
N ILE A 126 -2.00 -10.57 -17.04
CA ILE A 126 -2.11 -9.27 -17.70
C ILE A 126 -2.17 -9.50 -19.20
N VAL A 127 -3.27 -9.07 -19.81
CA VAL A 127 -3.46 -9.14 -21.27
C VAL A 127 -2.77 -7.94 -21.92
N LYS A 128 -3.06 -6.74 -21.40
CA LYS A 128 -2.51 -5.48 -21.92
C LYS A 128 -2.48 -4.43 -20.81
N ALA A 129 -1.43 -3.62 -20.78
CA ALA A 129 -1.38 -2.47 -19.90
C ALA A 129 -0.75 -1.25 -20.57
N THR A 130 -1.39 -0.09 -20.43
CA THR A 130 -0.90 1.17 -21.00
C THR A 130 -0.96 2.30 -19.98
N TYR A 131 0.09 3.10 -19.95
CA TYR A 131 0.20 4.25 -19.05
C TYR A 131 0.39 5.53 -19.86
N GLY A 132 -0.44 6.54 -19.61
CA GLY A 132 -0.40 7.75 -20.42
C GLY A 132 -1.60 8.66 -20.29
N SER A 133 -1.66 9.63 -21.20
CA SER A 133 -2.75 10.61 -21.31
C SER A 133 -2.79 11.21 -22.71
N ASN A 134 -3.97 11.67 -23.15
CA ASN A 134 -4.18 12.46 -24.39
C ASN A 134 -3.41 11.96 -25.62
N GLY A 135 -3.50 10.66 -25.91
CA GLY A 135 -2.87 10.05 -27.10
C GLY A 135 -1.39 9.71 -26.95
N LYS A 136 -0.73 10.14 -25.85
CA LYS A 136 0.62 9.70 -25.49
C LYS A 136 0.52 8.54 -24.52
N TRP A 137 0.71 7.33 -25.03
CA TRP A 137 0.63 6.10 -24.26
C TRP A 137 1.93 5.32 -24.33
N LYS A 138 2.36 4.80 -23.18
CA LYS A 138 3.45 3.85 -23.04
C LYS A 138 2.86 2.47 -22.79
N ASP A 139 3.32 1.47 -23.53
CA ASP A 139 3.02 0.07 -23.24
C ASP A 139 3.86 -0.37 -22.04
N VAL A 140 3.18 -0.86 -20.99
CA VAL A 140 3.80 -1.35 -19.75
C VAL A 140 3.38 -2.80 -19.48
N THR A 141 2.85 -3.51 -20.48
CA THR A 141 2.29 -4.86 -20.37
C THR A 141 3.30 -5.84 -19.79
N ASN A 142 4.48 -5.94 -20.38
CA ASN A 142 5.50 -6.91 -19.92
C ASN A 142 5.99 -6.58 -18.51
N LEU A 143 6.12 -5.28 -18.20
CA LEU A 143 6.52 -4.85 -16.87
C LEU A 143 5.50 -5.29 -15.81
N LEU A 144 4.20 -5.18 -16.09
CA LEU A 144 3.18 -5.66 -15.16
C LEU A 144 3.12 -7.19 -15.11
N LYS A 145 3.33 -7.90 -16.23
CA LYS A 145 3.43 -9.38 -16.26
C LYS A 145 4.56 -9.89 -15.37
N ASP A 146 5.71 -9.22 -15.37
CA ASP A 146 6.85 -9.60 -14.51
C ASP A 146 6.60 -9.36 -13.02
N ARG A 147 5.51 -8.66 -12.68
CA ARG A 147 5.11 -8.32 -11.31
C ARG A 147 3.84 -9.04 -10.87
N THR A 148 3.17 -9.78 -11.76
CA THR A 148 2.00 -10.57 -11.35
C THR A 148 2.43 -11.79 -10.54
N GLY A 149 1.78 -11.94 -9.39
CA GLY A 149 1.79 -13.18 -8.62
C GLY A 149 0.42 -13.84 -8.63
N VAL A 150 0.13 -14.59 -7.57
CA VAL A 150 -1.17 -15.24 -7.37
C VAL A 150 -2.18 -14.37 -6.62
N LEU A 151 -1.82 -13.14 -6.24
CA LEU A 151 -2.73 -12.20 -5.55
C LEU A 151 -3.13 -11.07 -6.51
N PRO A 152 -4.39 -10.58 -6.47
CA PRO A 152 -4.92 -9.53 -7.37
C PRO A 152 -4.36 -8.13 -7.04
N VAL A 153 -3.08 -8.07 -6.70
CA VAL A 153 -2.33 -6.90 -6.26
C VAL A 153 -1.05 -6.85 -7.07
N ILE A 154 -0.75 -5.67 -7.62
CA ILE A 154 0.52 -5.43 -8.31
C ILE A 154 1.33 -4.42 -7.51
N ALA A 155 2.43 -4.88 -6.90
CA ALA A 155 3.38 -4.03 -6.21
C ALA A 155 4.46 -3.56 -7.18
N LEU A 156 4.67 -2.24 -7.25
CA LEU A 156 5.75 -1.64 -8.03
C LEU A 156 6.98 -1.42 -7.15
N SER A 157 8.17 -1.63 -7.72
CA SER A 157 9.44 -1.45 -6.99
C SER A 157 9.86 0.02 -6.83
N SER A 158 9.17 0.95 -7.48
CA SER A 158 9.50 2.38 -7.47
C SER A 158 8.43 3.20 -6.75
N LYS A 159 8.79 4.43 -6.36
CA LYS A 159 7.92 5.30 -5.55
C LYS A 159 6.69 5.80 -6.32
N ASN A 160 6.81 5.93 -7.63
CA ASN A 160 5.76 6.44 -8.50
C ASN A 160 5.75 5.71 -9.85
N TYR A 161 4.66 5.88 -10.60
CA TYR A 161 4.44 5.24 -11.90
C TYR A 161 5.45 5.69 -12.95
N ASN A 162 5.85 6.97 -12.97
CA ASN A 162 6.80 7.47 -13.96
C ASN A 162 8.16 6.76 -13.80
N GLU A 163 8.67 6.64 -12.58
CA GLU A 163 9.89 5.87 -12.31
C GLU A 163 9.68 4.37 -12.61
N ALA A 164 8.59 3.78 -12.13
CA ALA A 164 8.32 2.35 -12.31
C ALA A 164 8.21 1.98 -13.78
N PHE A 165 7.63 2.85 -14.61
CA PHE A 165 7.38 2.60 -16.02
C PHE A 165 8.46 3.20 -16.93
N GLY A 166 9.59 3.67 -16.38
CA GLY A 166 10.75 4.12 -17.15
C GLY A 166 10.55 5.45 -17.87
N GLY A 167 9.87 6.41 -17.26
CA GLY A 167 9.69 7.79 -17.71
C GLY A 167 8.24 8.28 -17.69
N ASP A 168 8.07 9.61 -17.76
CA ASP A 168 6.77 10.26 -17.90
C ASP A 168 6.37 10.36 -19.39
N PRO A 169 5.30 9.65 -19.84
CA PRO A 169 4.84 9.71 -21.23
C PRO A 169 4.13 11.01 -21.60
N ALA A 170 3.62 11.76 -20.61
CA ALA A 170 2.88 13.01 -20.80
C ALA A 170 3.21 14.02 -19.68
N PRO A 171 4.37 14.71 -19.77
CA PRO A 171 4.81 15.66 -18.76
C PRO A 171 3.79 16.79 -18.50
N GLY A 172 3.56 17.10 -17.23
CA GLY A 172 2.64 18.16 -16.79
C GLY A 172 1.15 17.82 -16.91
N ILE A 173 0.79 16.63 -17.38
CA ILE A 173 -0.61 16.18 -17.54
C ILE A 173 -0.85 14.97 -16.63
N PRO A 174 -1.96 14.91 -15.86
CA PRO A 174 -2.32 13.72 -15.10
C PRO A 174 -2.46 12.49 -16.02
N LYS A 175 -1.80 11.39 -15.63
CA LYS A 175 -1.82 10.13 -16.39
C LYS A 175 -2.71 9.10 -15.73
N VAL A 176 -3.12 8.13 -16.54
CA VAL A 176 -3.91 6.98 -16.10
C VAL A 176 -3.21 5.72 -16.54
N LEU A 177 -3.18 4.72 -15.67
CA LEU A 177 -2.82 3.36 -16.02
C LEU A 177 -4.09 2.59 -16.37
N LYS A 178 -4.15 2.01 -17.56
CA LYS A 178 -5.23 1.13 -18.01
C LYS A 178 -4.71 -0.29 -18.10
N ILE A 179 -5.45 -1.25 -17.54
CA ILE A 179 -5.08 -2.66 -17.52
C ILE A 179 -6.26 -3.49 -18.00
N GLU A 180 -6.00 -4.34 -18.99
CA GLU A 180 -6.84 -5.47 -19.38
C GLU A 180 -6.18 -6.74 -18.84
N TYR A 181 -6.95 -7.57 -18.16
CA TYR A 181 -6.42 -8.74 -17.43
C TYR A 181 -7.42 -9.89 -17.42
N ARG A 182 -6.97 -11.04 -16.92
CA ARG A 182 -7.84 -12.17 -16.54
C ARG A 182 -7.59 -12.58 -15.10
N ILE A 183 -8.66 -12.86 -14.36
CA ILE A 183 -8.60 -13.49 -13.02
C ILE A 183 -9.36 -14.81 -13.10
N GLY A 184 -8.68 -15.93 -12.84
CA GLY A 184 -9.28 -17.26 -12.95
C GLY A 184 -9.89 -17.53 -14.33
N GLY A 185 -9.27 -17.00 -15.39
CA GLY A 185 -9.74 -17.13 -16.78
C GLY A 185 -10.83 -16.12 -17.21
N LYS A 186 -11.44 -15.38 -16.29
CA LYS A 186 -12.44 -14.34 -16.63
C LYS A 186 -11.78 -13.02 -16.98
N ALA A 187 -12.19 -12.40 -18.08
CA ALA A 187 -11.62 -11.14 -18.55
C ALA A 187 -12.16 -9.93 -17.76
N GLY A 188 -11.27 -9.04 -17.34
CA GLY A 188 -11.58 -7.79 -16.66
C GLY A 188 -10.77 -6.62 -17.20
N GLN A 189 -11.21 -5.41 -16.86
CA GLN A 189 -10.51 -4.18 -17.20
C GLN A 189 -10.59 -3.19 -16.04
N ALA A 190 -9.51 -2.46 -15.79
CA ALA A 190 -9.44 -1.46 -14.73
C ALA A 190 -8.62 -0.25 -15.16
N SER A 191 -8.93 0.91 -14.56
CA SER A 191 -8.18 2.16 -14.74
C SER A 191 -7.80 2.72 -13.38
N PHE A 192 -6.54 3.12 -13.26
CA PHE A 192 -5.96 3.61 -12.02
C PHE A 192 -5.40 5.02 -12.25
N ALA A 193 -5.74 5.94 -11.35
CA ALA A 193 -5.08 7.24 -11.31
C ALA A 193 -3.57 7.08 -11.10
N GLU A 194 -2.79 8.07 -11.53
CA GLU A 194 -1.35 8.10 -11.32
C GLU A 194 -1.01 7.86 -9.84
N ASN A 195 -0.13 6.89 -9.58
CA ASN A 195 0.32 6.47 -8.24
C ASN A 195 -0.78 5.91 -7.32
N ALA A 196 -1.94 5.54 -7.85
CA ALA A 196 -2.94 4.79 -7.09
C ALA A 196 -2.46 3.37 -6.76
N ALA A 197 -3.07 2.74 -5.77
CA ALA A 197 -2.82 1.34 -5.51
C ALA A 197 -3.38 0.46 -6.64
N ILE A 198 -2.62 -0.54 -7.10
CA ILE A 198 -3.05 -1.44 -8.18
C ILE A 198 -3.63 -2.70 -7.56
N VAL A 199 -4.92 -2.63 -7.24
CA VAL A 199 -5.75 -3.78 -6.84
C VAL A 199 -6.70 -4.07 -8.00
N LEU A 200 -6.53 -5.23 -8.62
CA LEU A 200 -7.37 -5.65 -9.74
C LEU A 200 -8.76 -6.06 -9.20
N PRO A 201 -9.85 -5.42 -9.64
CA PRO A 201 -11.18 -5.82 -9.20
C PRO A 201 -11.56 -7.19 -9.78
N GLU A 202 -12.45 -7.89 -9.09
CA GLU A 202 -13.03 -9.13 -9.63
C GLU A 202 -13.76 -8.82 -10.95
N PRO A 203 -13.50 -9.59 -12.02
CA PRO A 203 -14.26 -9.51 -13.24
C PRO A 203 -15.74 -9.82 -12.98
N ASN A 204 -16.62 -9.05 -13.62
CA ASN A 204 -18.06 -9.33 -13.65
C ASN A 204 -18.36 -10.65 -14.37
#